data_AF-A0A1E3X328-F1
#
_entry.id   AF-A0A1E3X328-F1
#
_cell.length_a   1.000
_cell.length_b   1.000
_cell.length_c   1.000
_cell.angle_alpha   90.00
_cell.angle_beta   90.00
_cell.angle_gamma   90.00
#
_symmetry.space_group_name_H-M   'P 1'
#
loop_
_entity.id
_entity.type
_entity.pdbx_description
1 polymer ?
#
loop_
_entity_poly.entity_id
_entity_poly.type
_entity_poly.pdbx_seq_one_letter_code
_entity_poly.pdbx_strand_id
1 'polypeptide(L)'
;MNIIGYGEDSLTFWALTQKLEKILEKLKDGSEPEKCILFYRPSFGRGGRGTSNFGEFDAILATNKAIYLVESKWENSHKEWKKRARQIRLDQSQVNRHRIFKWYFDKWNGNDKNNIFDEKNNDLKREFSEKFKKTKKDETVVDMTIPASSTSLAKRIKLIMEKLKTFEHNKEAVKNVVLFFHSTEKTCKLPEVVKLPKDNEEIEFEKVITIIYGRDEKYNSLGFVNMSNKSKLICRINQIIKEQCINKK
;
A
#
# COMPACT_ATOMS: atom_id res chain seq x y z
N MET A 1 -9.79 11.97 9.64
CA MET A 1 -9.20 10.70 9.19
C MET A 1 -8.48 10.08 10.37
N ASN A 2 -8.65 8.78 10.59
CA ASN A 2 -7.87 8.04 11.58
C ASN A 2 -6.70 7.34 10.90
N ILE A 3 -5.46 7.60 11.33
CA ILE A 3 -4.24 7.02 10.74
C ILE A 3 -3.62 6.01 11.70
N ILE A 4 -3.39 4.80 11.23
CA ILE A 4 -2.78 3.71 11.98
C ILE A 4 -1.55 3.21 11.23
N GLY A 5 -0.35 3.37 11.81
CA GLY A 5 0.87 2.82 11.23
C GLY A 5 2.07 3.75 11.33
N TYR A 6 3.17 3.36 10.67
CA TYR A 6 4.45 4.07 10.68
C TYR A 6 5.19 3.81 9.37
N GLY A 7 6.01 4.75 8.90
CA GLY A 7 6.73 4.57 7.64
C GLY A 7 7.55 5.77 7.19
N GLU A 8 8.58 5.50 6.39
CA GLU A 8 9.49 6.53 5.84
C GLU A 8 9.03 7.07 4.46
N ASP A 9 7.98 6.49 3.86
CA ASP A 9 7.52 6.91 2.54
C ASP A 9 6.64 8.17 2.63
N SER A 10 7.32 9.31 2.80
CA SER A 10 6.71 10.62 2.95
C SER A 10 5.78 11.02 1.80
N LEU A 11 5.99 10.52 0.56
CA LEU A 11 5.16 10.89 -0.58
C LEU A 11 3.78 10.24 -0.51
N THR A 12 3.71 8.95 -0.22
CA THR A 12 2.42 8.26 -0.01
C THR A 12 1.66 8.86 1.16
N PHE A 13 2.36 9.10 2.27
CA PHE A 13 1.76 9.73 3.45
C PHE A 13 1.20 11.12 3.13
N TRP A 14 1.98 11.96 2.46
CA TRP A 14 1.55 13.29 2.04
C TRP A 14 0.33 13.23 1.11
N ALA A 15 0.33 12.36 0.11
CA ALA A 15 -0.80 12.25 -0.81
C ALA A 15 -2.09 11.86 -0.07
N LEU A 16 -2.01 10.87 0.82
CA LEU A 16 -3.17 10.35 1.54
C LEU A 16 -3.62 11.24 2.70
N THR A 17 -2.80 12.19 3.15
CA THR A 17 -3.20 13.17 4.18
C THR A 17 -3.61 14.51 3.60
N GLN A 18 -2.96 14.98 2.54
CA GLN A 18 -3.15 16.32 1.99
C GLN A 18 -3.98 16.35 0.70
N LYS A 19 -4.09 15.22 0.00
CA LYS A 19 -4.79 15.12 -1.28
C LYS A 19 -5.91 14.06 -1.26
N LEU A 20 -6.33 13.61 -0.07
CA LEU A 20 -7.31 12.53 0.09
C LEU A 20 -8.63 12.84 -0.61
N GLU A 21 -9.17 14.05 -0.45
CA GLU A 21 -10.40 14.47 -1.11
C GLU A 21 -10.33 14.28 -2.63
N LYS A 22 -9.23 14.73 -3.26
CA LYS A 22 -8.99 14.56 -4.70
C LYS A 22 -8.80 13.09 -5.10
N ILE A 23 -8.22 12.27 -4.21
CA ILE A 23 -8.08 10.83 -4.43
C ILE A 23 -9.46 10.17 -4.43
N LEU A 24 -10.31 10.49 -3.45
CA LEU A 24 -11.68 9.97 -3.32
C LEU A 24 -12.56 10.40 -4.50
N GLU A 25 -12.49 11.67 -4.92
CA GLU A 25 -13.15 12.17 -6.13
C GLU A 25 -12.77 11.34 -7.36
N LYS A 26 -11.45 11.09 -7.56
CA LYS A 26 -10.98 10.24 -8.65
C LYS A 26 -11.47 8.81 -8.49
N LEU A 27 -11.60 8.27 -7.29
CA LEU A 27 -12.18 6.94 -7.05
C LEU A 27 -13.70 6.90 -7.22
N LYS A 28 -14.35 8.06 -7.48
CA LYS A 28 -15.81 8.22 -7.43
C LYS A 28 -16.37 7.70 -6.10
N ASP A 29 -15.65 8.00 -5.02
CA ASP A 29 -16.01 7.67 -3.66
C ASP A 29 -16.43 8.96 -2.95
N GLY A 30 -17.69 9.03 -2.52
CA GLY A 30 -18.27 10.19 -1.84
C GLY A 30 -18.01 10.21 -0.34
N SER A 31 -17.12 9.35 0.16
CA SER A 31 -16.74 9.31 1.57
C SER A 31 -16.13 10.62 2.03
N GLU A 32 -16.46 11.05 3.25
CA GLU A 32 -15.79 12.17 3.90
C GLU A 32 -14.38 11.74 4.36
N PRO A 33 -13.31 12.48 3.99
CA PRO A 33 -11.94 12.22 4.45
C PRO A 33 -11.82 12.02 5.96
N GLU A 34 -12.62 12.75 6.73
CA GLU A 34 -12.65 12.74 8.19
C GLU A 34 -13.04 11.38 8.75
N LYS A 35 -13.98 10.71 8.06
CA LYS A 35 -14.54 9.42 8.44
C LYS A 35 -13.69 8.24 7.99
N CYS A 36 -12.77 8.42 7.04
CA CYS A 36 -11.91 7.35 6.55
C CYS A 36 -10.90 6.82 7.59
N ILE A 37 -10.56 5.53 7.48
CA ILE A 37 -9.42 4.92 8.19
C ILE A 37 -8.29 4.67 7.20
N LEU A 38 -7.09 5.11 7.55
CA LEU A 38 -5.87 4.89 6.80
C LEU A 38 -4.92 4.00 7.61
N PHE A 39 -4.67 2.78 7.12
CA PHE A 39 -3.51 2.01 7.56
C PHE A 39 -2.31 2.42 6.71
N TYR A 40 -1.34 3.08 7.31
CA TYR A 40 -0.14 3.54 6.61
C TYR A 40 1.00 2.55 6.79
N ARG A 41 1.50 2.01 5.68
CA ARG A 41 2.52 0.95 5.62
C ARG A 41 2.27 -0.28 6.52
N PRO A 42 1.08 -0.91 6.47
CA PRO A 42 0.80 -2.10 7.24
C PRO A 42 1.69 -3.27 6.77
N SER A 43 2.47 -3.81 7.70
CA SER A 43 3.43 -4.88 7.41
C SER A 43 2.89 -6.26 7.80
N PHE A 44 2.87 -7.15 6.81
CA PHE A 44 2.51 -8.57 6.90
C PHE A 44 3.74 -9.48 6.77
N GLY A 45 4.85 -9.01 7.33
CA GLY A 45 6.13 -9.72 7.41
C GLY A 45 7.14 -9.25 6.36
N ARG A 46 8.32 -8.81 6.82
CA ARG A 46 9.43 -8.35 5.97
C ARG A 46 10.46 -9.47 5.76
N GLY A 47 11.19 -9.42 4.64
CA GLY A 47 12.38 -10.24 4.43
C GLY A 47 12.16 -11.66 3.90
N GLY A 48 10.93 -12.06 3.54
CA GLY A 48 10.67 -13.23 2.70
C GLY A 48 11.03 -14.61 3.26
N ARG A 49 11.63 -14.72 4.46
CA ARG A 49 12.09 -16.01 5.02
C ARG A 49 10.94 -16.92 5.47
N GLY A 50 9.80 -16.36 5.89
CA GLY A 50 8.61 -17.14 6.24
C GLY A 50 7.71 -17.45 5.04
N THR A 51 7.12 -18.64 5.02
CA THR A 51 6.07 -19.04 4.06
C THR A 51 4.73 -18.34 4.33
N SER A 52 4.56 -17.77 5.52
CA SER A 52 3.36 -16.99 5.88
C SER A 52 3.46 -15.49 5.60
N ASN A 53 4.67 -14.98 5.28
CA ASN A 53 4.89 -13.56 5.03
C ASN A 53 4.47 -13.20 3.60
N PHE A 54 3.58 -12.22 3.46
CA PHE A 54 3.15 -11.70 2.16
C PHE A 54 3.49 -10.23 1.92
N GLY A 55 4.31 -9.62 2.80
CA GLY A 55 4.97 -8.33 2.57
C GLY A 55 4.21 -7.14 3.13
N GLU A 56 4.31 -5.99 2.48
CA GLU A 56 3.86 -4.69 3.03
C GLU A 56 3.17 -3.91 1.92
N PHE A 57 2.06 -3.26 2.24
CA PHE A 57 1.40 -2.29 1.35
C PHE A 57 1.93 -0.90 1.65
N ASP A 58 1.86 0.01 0.69
CA ASP A 58 2.16 1.42 0.97
C ASP A 58 1.04 2.04 1.82
N ALA A 59 -0.21 1.67 1.53
CA ALA A 59 -1.35 1.96 2.40
C ALA A 59 -2.53 1.00 2.18
N ILE A 60 -3.42 0.98 3.17
CA ILE A 60 -4.79 0.46 3.02
C ILE A 60 -5.74 1.56 3.48
N LEU A 61 -6.58 2.04 2.57
CA LEU A 61 -7.57 3.08 2.85
C LEU A 61 -8.95 2.42 2.93
N ALA A 62 -9.59 2.52 4.08
CA ALA A 62 -10.97 2.12 4.28
C ALA A 62 -11.88 3.34 4.29
N THR A 63 -12.91 3.25 3.46
CA THR A 63 -13.95 4.25 3.29
C THR A 63 -15.31 3.60 3.56
N ASN A 64 -16.40 4.38 3.60
CA ASN A 64 -17.73 3.80 3.81
C ASN A 64 -18.20 2.97 2.60
N LYS A 65 -17.55 3.13 1.44
CA LYS A 65 -17.88 2.46 0.19
C LYS A 65 -17.01 1.23 -0.08
N ALA A 66 -15.72 1.29 0.24
CA ALA A 66 -14.77 0.27 -0.18
C ALA A 66 -13.50 0.19 0.69
N ILE A 67 -12.69 -0.83 0.40
CA ILE A 67 -11.32 -0.94 0.90
C ILE A 67 -10.37 -0.83 -0.29
N TYR A 68 -9.52 0.17 -0.29
CA TYR A 68 -8.52 0.39 -1.31
C TYR A 68 -7.15 -0.10 -0.82
N LEU A 69 -6.63 -1.12 -1.48
CA LEU A 69 -5.26 -1.58 -1.33
C LEU A 69 -4.38 -0.73 -2.23
N VAL A 70 -3.46 0.03 -1.63
CA VAL A 70 -2.69 1.07 -2.31
C VAL A 70 -1.25 0.65 -2.49
N GLU A 71 -0.78 0.76 -3.74
CA GLU A 71 0.63 0.69 -4.13
C GLU A 71 1.03 2.05 -4.74
N SER A 72 2.19 2.56 -4.35
CA SER A 72 2.70 3.85 -4.74
C SER A 72 3.89 3.69 -5.65
N LYS A 73 3.87 4.38 -6.78
CA LYS A 73 4.90 4.31 -7.82
C LYS A 73 5.35 5.69 -8.20
N TRP A 74 6.64 5.81 -8.49
CA TRP A 74 7.25 7.09 -8.77
C TRP A 74 7.89 7.12 -10.16
N GLU A 75 7.69 8.20 -10.91
CA GLU A 75 8.27 8.39 -12.24
C GLU A 75 9.81 8.29 -12.30
N ASN A 76 10.51 8.53 -11.19
CA ASN A 76 11.97 8.43 -11.15
C ASN A 76 12.46 7.02 -10.80
N SER A 77 11.55 6.07 -10.56
CA SER A 77 11.88 4.67 -10.34
C SER A 77 12.03 3.94 -11.66
N HIS A 78 13.25 3.87 -12.21
CA HIS A 78 13.53 3.22 -13.51
C HIS A 78 13.13 1.73 -13.59
N LYS A 79 13.03 1.06 -12.45
CA LYS A 79 12.58 -0.34 -12.36
C LYS A 79 11.08 -0.44 -12.55
N GLU A 80 10.33 0.49 -11.97
CA GLU A 80 8.87 0.44 -11.86
C GLU A 80 8.18 1.29 -12.94
N TRP A 81 8.85 2.30 -13.49
CA TRP A 81 8.31 3.17 -14.53
C TRP A 81 9.08 3.02 -15.84
N LYS A 82 8.38 2.53 -16.87
CA LYS A 82 8.90 2.50 -18.24
C LYS A 82 8.43 3.72 -19.01
N LYS A 83 9.14 4.84 -18.84
CA LYS A 83 8.81 6.15 -19.44
C LYS A 83 8.44 6.09 -20.93
N ARG A 84 9.21 5.36 -21.74
CA ARG A 84 8.95 5.23 -23.19
C ARG A 84 7.65 4.46 -23.49
N ALA A 85 7.38 3.40 -22.73
CA ALA A 85 6.18 2.58 -22.89
C ALA A 85 4.96 3.14 -22.14
N ARG A 86 5.17 4.09 -21.24
CA ARG A 86 4.17 4.64 -20.31
C ARG A 86 3.54 3.59 -19.41
N GLN A 87 4.34 2.64 -18.95
CA GLN A 87 3.89 1.50 -18.16
C GLN A 87 4.43 1.56 -16.73
N ILE A 88 3.53 1.37 -15.78
CA ILE A 88 3.85 1.08 -14.39
C ILE A 88 4.00 -0.43 -14.26
N ARG A 89 5.13 -0.89 -13.74
CA ARG A 89 5.39 -2.30 -13.46
C ARG A 89 5.16 -2.59 -12.00
N LEU A 90 4.33 -3.60 -11.75
CA LEU A 90 4.20 -4.21 -10.44
C LEU A 90 4.94 -5.54 -10.44
N ASP A 91 5.71 -5.77 -9.38
CA ASP A 91 6.35 -7.07 -9.21
C ASP A 91 5.34 -8.14 -8.74
N GLN A 92 5.70 -9.41 -8.91
CA GLN A 92 4.83 -10.53 -8.54
C GLN A 92 4.49 -10.53 -7.03
N SER A 93 5.38 -10.02 -6.18
CA SER A 93 5.12 -9.95 -4.75
C SER A 93 4.04 -8.92 -4.41
N GLN A 94 3.99 -7.82 -5.16
CA GLN A 94 2.93 -6.81 -5.09
C GLN A 94 1.60 -7.38 -5.58
N VAL A 95 1.59 -8.10 -6.70
CA VAL A 95 0.36 -8.78 -7.15
C VAL A 95 -0.12 -9.81 -6.12
N ASN A 96 0.78 -10.64 -5.62
CA ASN A 96 0.43 -11.70 -4.67
C ASN A 96 -0.04 -11.15 -3.32
N ARG A 97 0.54 -10.06 -2.81
CA ARG A 97 0.10 -9.49 -1.53
C ARG A 97 -1.34 -9.00 -1.59
N HIS A 98 -1.75 -8.39 -2.71
CA HIS A 98 -3.13 -7.97 -2.91
C HIS A 98 -4.08 -9.17 -2.96
N ARG A 99 -3.72 -10.23 -3.70
CA ARG A 99 -4.52 -11.48 -3.79
C ARG A 99 -4.68 -12.13 -2.42
N ILE A 100 -3.58 -12.26 -1.67
CA ILE A 100 -3.58 -12.86 -0.33
C ILE A 100 -4.41 -12.02 0.64
N PHE A 101 -4.25 -10.70 0.63
CA PHE A 101 -5.03 -9.81 1.48
C PHE A 101 -6.54 -9.92 1.19
N LYS A 102 -6.93 -9.92 -0.09
CA LYS A 102 -8.33 -10.11 -0.48
C LYS A 102 -8.87 -11.44 0.01
N TRP A 103 -8.11 -12.53 -0.13
CA TRP A 103 -8.51 -13.83 0.41
C TRP A 103 -8.71 -13.80 1.93
N TYR A 104 -7.80 -13.19 2.69
CA TYR A 104 -7.99 -13.02 4.13
C TYR A 104 -9.27 -12.23 4.43
N PHE A 105 -9.50 -11.15 3.71
CA PHE A 105 -10.69 -10.32 3.92
C PHE A 105 -11.99 -11.07 3.59
N ASP A 106 -12.03 -11.84 2.51
CA ASP A 106 -13.21 -12.58 2.07
C ASP A 106 -13.54 -13.75 3.01
N LYS A 107 -12.50 -14.45 3.49
CA LYS A 107 -12.64 -15.61 4.39
C LYS A 107 -12.79 -15.23 5.86
N TRP A 108 -12.53 -13.97 6.22
CA TRP A 108 -12.66 -13.50 7.59
C TRP A 108 -14.14 -13.32 7.97
N ASN A 109 -14.59 -14.14 8.91
CA ASN A 109 -15.98 -14.17 9.40
C ASN A 109 -16.18 -13.44 10.75
N GLY A 110 -15.14 -12.80 11.29
CA GLY A 110 -15.22 -12.02 12.53
C GLY A 110 -15.39 -12.83 13.82
N ASN A 111 -15.60 -14.15 13.74
CA ASN A 111 -15.87 -15.01 14.89
C ASN A 111 -14.73 -16.00 15.12
N ASP A 112 -14.27 -16.11 16.37
CA ASP A 112 -13.12 -16.96 16.70
C ASP A 112 -13.35 -18.46 16.52
N LYS A 113 -14.60 -18.94 16.57
CA LYS A 113 -14.93 -20.37 16.56
C LYS A 113 -14.79 -21.07 15.20
N ASN A 114 -14.63 -20.32 14.11
CA ASN A 114 -14.37 -20.83 12.75
C ASN A 114 -13.37 -19.91 12.03
N ASN A 115 -12.35 -19.45 12.77
CA ASN A 115 -11.42 -18.45 12.29
C ASN A 115 -10.39 -19.08 11.33
N ILE A 116 -9.92 -18.30 10.36
CA ILE A 116 -8.79 -18.64 9.46
C ILE A 116 -7.57 -19.12 10.24
N PHE A 117 -7.38 -18.59 11.46
CA PHE A 117 -6.27 -18.93 12.33
C PHE A 117 -6.53 -20.11 13.28
N ASP A 118 -7.70 -20.74 13.24
CA ASP A 118 -7.97 -21.94 14.04
C ASP A 118 -7.10 -23.10 13.54
N GLU A 119 -6.39 -23.75 14.46
CA GLU A 119 -5.51 -24.86 14.14
C GLU A 119 -6.26 -26.06 13.56
N LYS A 120 -7.54 -26.22 13.91
CA LYS A 120 -8.40 -27.31 13.45
C LYS A 120 -8.98 -27.06 12.05
N ASN A 121 -8.87 -25.85 11.51
CA ASN A 121 -9.43 -25.50 10.21
C ASN A 121 -8.51 -25.91 9.05
N ASN A 122 -8.38 -27.23 8.85
CA ASN A 122 -7.50 -27.81 7.83
C ASN A 122 -7.96 -27.49 6.40
N ASP A 123 -9.25 -27.30 6.17
CA ASP A 123 -9.78 -27.01 4.84
C ASP A 123 -9.35 -25.62 4.34
N LEU A 124 -9.46 -24.57 5.18
CA LEU A 124 -8.98 -23.24 4.80
C LEU A 124 -7.45 -23.18 4.64
N LYS A 125 -6.71 -23.93 5.46
CA LYS A 125 -5.25 -24.05 5.33
C LYS A 125 -4.85 -24.70 4.02
N ARG A 126 -5.52 -25.80 3.65
CA ARG A 126 -5.31 -26.50 2.38
C ARG A 126 -5.65 -25.59 1.20
N GLU A 127 -6.83 -24.97 1.22
CA GLU A 127 -7.25 -23.98 0.21
C GLU A 127 -6.21 -22.88 0.03
N PHE A 128 -5.71 -22.30 1.13
CA PHE A 128 -4.70 -21.25 1.09
C PHE A 128 -3.39 -21.73 0.45
N SER A 129 -2.88 -22.89 0.87
CA SER A 129 -1.62 -23.46 0.35
C SER A 129 -1.71 -23.87 -1.12
N GLU A 130 -2.87 -24.32 -1.59
CA GLU A 130 -3.12 -24.65 -2.99
C GLU A 130 -3.16 -23.39 -3.85
N LYS A 131 -3.81 -22.33 -3.34
CA LYS A 131 -4.00 -21.07 -4.06
C LYS A 131 -2.77 -20.18 -4.11
N PHE A 132 -1.94 -20.19 -3.07
CA PHE A 132 -0.84 -19.24 -2.92
C PHE A 132 0.51 -19.95 -2.84
N LYS A 133 1.33 -19.69 -3.86
CA LYS A 133 2.70 -20.17 -3.97
C LYS A 133 3.68 -19.00 -3.93
N LYS A 134 4.91 -19.29 -3.53
CA LYS A 134 5.99 -18.31 -3.42
C LYS A 134 7.27 -18.87 -4.02
N THR A 135 7.83 -18.14 -4.97
CA THR A 135 9.15 -18.44 -5.53
C THR A 135 10.24 -17.86 -4.63
N LYS A 136 11.16 -18.71 -4.18
CA LYS A 136 12.36 -18.32 -3.44
C LYS A 136 13.46 -17.81 -4.39
N LYS A 137 14.56 -17.33 -3.82
CA LYS A 137 15.71 -16.80 -4.58
C LYS A 137 16.40 -17.86 -5.45
N ASP A 138 16.38 -19.10 -5.01
CA ASP A 138 16.88 -20.29 -5.71
C ASP A 138 15.87 -20.85 -6.73
N GLU A 139 14.86 -20.05 -7.08
CA GLU A 139 13.77 -20.39 -8.00
C GLU A 139 12.85 -21.52 -7.52
N THR A 140 13.06 -22.06 -6.32
CA THR A 140 12.16 -23.06 -5.74
C THR A 140 10.80 -22.46 -5.43
N VAL A 141 9.74 -23.17 -5.82
CA VAL A 141 8.37 -22.79 -5.51
C VAL A 141 7.96 -23.49 -4.22
N VAL A 142 7.50 -22.72 -3.23
CA VAL A 142 7.00 -23.24 -1.96
C VAL A 142 5.58 -22.78 -1.69
N ASP A 143 4.85 -23.64 -1.01
CA ASP A 143 3.50 -23.36 -0.56
C ASP A 143 3.51 -22.27 0.52
N MET A 144 2.61 -21.30 0.36
CA MET A 144 2.39 -20.33 1.41
C MET A 144 1.52 -20.94 2.50
N THR A 145 1.74 -20.48 3.73
CA THR A 145 1.03 -20.99 4.91
C THR A 145 0.30 -19.88 5.61
N ILE A 146 -0.82 -20.19 6.25
CA ILE A 146 -1.45 -19.29 7.22
C ILE A 146 -0.53 -19.25 8.47
N PRO A 147 -0.19 -18.07 9.00
CA PRO A 147 0.66 -17.99 10.19
C PRO A 147 -0.07 -18.57 11.40
N ALA A 148 0.67 -19.24 12.28
CA ALA A 148 0.10 -19.77 13.52
C ALA A 148 -0.53 -18.64 14.35
N SER A 149 -1.66 -18.94 15.00
CA SER A 149 -2.51 -17.97 15.71
C SER A 149 -1.78 -17.20 16.81
N SER A 150 -0.76 -17.80 17.41
CA SER A 150 0.08 -17.23 18.47
C SER A 150 1.08 -16.19 17.96
N THR A 151 1.36 -16.15 16.65
CA THR A 151 2.41 -15.30 16.06
C THR A 151 2.02 -13.82 16.01
N SER A 152 3.01 -12.92 16.05
CA SER A 152 2.79 -11.49 15.87
C SER A 152 2.19 -11.14 14.50
N LEU A 153 2.48 -11.94 13.47
CA LEU A 153 1.90 -11.77 12.15
C LEU A 153 0.40 -12.06 12.15
N ALA A 154 -0.02 -13.19 12.73
CA ALA A 154 -1.44 -13.50 12.87
C ALA A 154 -2.18 -12.40 13.64
N LYS A 155 -1.63 -11.96 14.78
CA LYS A 155 -2.20 -10.85 15.57
C LYS A 155 -2.39 -9.55 14.77
N ARG A 156 -1.40 -9.17 13.94
CA ARG A 156 -1.51 -8.00 13.07
C ARG A 156 -2.58 -8.16 11.99
N ILE A 157 -2.66 -9.34 11.36
CA ILE A 157 -3.70 -9.63 10.37
C ILE A 157 -5.08 -9.55 11.03
N LYS A 158 -5.26 -10.21 12.18
CA LYS A 158 -6.52 -10.17 12.96
C LYS A 158 -6.93 -8.73 13.27
N LEU A 159 -6.04 -7.93 13.84
CA LEU A 159 -6.30 -6.53 14.18
C LEU A 159 -6.77 -5.72 12.97
N ILE A 160 -6.10 -5.86 11.82
CA ILE A 160 -6.47 -5.12 10.61
C ILE A 160 -7.83 -5.62 10.08
N MET A 161 -8.06 -6.93 10.03
CA MET A 161 -9.33 -7.50 9.56
C MET A 161 -10.50 -7.10 10.46
N GLU A 162 -10.33 -7.14 11.78
CA GLU A 162 -11.32 -6.69 12.76
C GLU A 162 -11.67 -5.22 12.54
N LYS A 163 -10.67 -4.34 12.45
CA LYS A 163 -10.89 -2.91 12.20
C LYS A 163 -11.57 -2.66 10.86
N LEU A 164 -11.19 -3.39 9.81
CA LEU A 164 -11.78 -3.22 8.49
C LEU A 164 -13.21 -3.74 8.38
N LYS A 165 -13.56 -4.83 9.09
CA LYS A 165 -14.88 -5.45 9.08
C LYS A 165 -15.88 -4.76 10.03
N THR A 166 -15.38 -4.15 11.10
CA THR A 166 -16.21 -3.35 12.03
C THR A 166 -16.42 -1.92 11.56
N PHE A 167 -15.64 -1.44 10.59
CA PHE A 167 -15.82 -0.12 10.01
C PHE A 167 -17.08 -0.08 9.13
N GLU A 168 -18.02 0.80 9.50
CA GLU A 168 -19.44 0.89 9.10
C GLU A 168 -19.81 0.44 7.66
N HIS A 169 -20.93 -0.31 7.64
CA HIS A 169 -21.87 -0.75 6.60
C HIS A 169 -21.56 -0.58 5.09
N ASN A 170 -21.72 -1.71 4.37
CA ASN A 170 -21.74 -1.90 2.90
C ASN A 170 -20.43 -1.72 2.12
N LYS A 171 -19.41 -2.52 2.46
CA LYS A 171 -18.19 -2.64 1.64
C LYS A 171 -18.35 -3.70 0.56
N GLU A 172 -18.94 -3.32 -0.58
CA GLU A 172 -19.16 -4.24 -1.69
C GLU A 172 -17.86 -4.70 -2.40
N ALA A 173 -16.70 -4.06 -2.19
CA ALA A 173 -15.45 -4.53 -2.81
C ALA A 173 -14.15 -4.11 -2.09
N VAL A 174 -13.20 -5.07 -2.02
CA VAL A 174 -11.76 -4.79 -1.91
C VAL A 174 -11.23 -4.46 -3.31
N LYS A 175 -10.63 -3.28 -3.46
CA LYS A 175 -10.21 -2.67 -4.72
C LYS A 175 -8.72 -2.40 -4.71
N ASN A 176 -8.06 -2.53 -5.87
CA ASN A 176 -6.62 -2.32 -6.01
C ASN A 176 -6.36 -0.99 -6.72
N VAL A 177 -5.54 -0.13 -6.11
CA VAL A 177 -5.26 1.23 -6.58
C VAL A 177 -3.76 1.45 -6.66
N VAL A 178 -3.33 2.12 -7.73
CA VAL A 178 -1.96 2.62 -7.85
C VAL A 178 -1.95 4.14 -7.74
N LEU A 179 -1.21 4.68 -6.78
CA LEU A 179 -0.86 6.10 -6.76
C LEU A 179 0.42 6.30 -7.58
N PHE A 180 0.35 7.08 -8.65
CA PHE A 180 1.49 7.37 -9.49
C PHE A 180 1.97 8.80 -9.31
N PHE A 181 3.14 8.98 -8.70
CA PHE A 181 3.75 10.26 -8.42
C PHE A 181 4.50 10.78 -9.64
N HIS A 182 4.14 11.99 -10.08
CA HIS A 182 4.71 12.64 -11.25
C HIS A 182 5.00 14.14 -10.98
N SER A 183 6.12 14.68 -11.45
CA SER A 183 6.55 16.06 -11.16
C SER A 183 5.90 17.12 -12.03
N THR A 184 5.24 16.71 -13.12
CA THR A 184 4.64 17.64 -14.08
C THR A 184 3.24 17.23 -14.53
N GLU A 185 2.39 18.22 -14.85
CA GLU A 185 1.04 17.99 -15.39
C GLU A 185 1.02 17.49 -16.84
N LYS A 186 2.18 17.35 -17.49
CA LYS A 186 2.31 17.12 -18.95
C LYS A 186 1.81 15.75 -19.44
N THR A 187 1.17 14.93 -18.60
CA THR A 187 0.67 13.62 -19.02
C THR A 187 -0.81 13.67 -19.39
N CYS A 188 -1.12 13.91 -20.66
CA CYS A 188 -2.51 13.84 -21.18
C CYS A 188 -3.09 12.42 -21.27
N LYS A 189 -2.33 11.37 -20.90
CA LYS A 189 -2.85 9.99 -20.81
C LYS A 189 -2.36 9.32 -19.53
N LEU A 190 -3.25 8.60 -18.85
CA LEU A 190 -2.89 7.81 -17.68
C LEU A 190 -1.91 6.69 -18.10
N PRO A 191 -0.95 6.35 -17.24
CA PRO A 191 -0.09 5.20 -17.49
C PRO A 191 -0.88 3.90 -17.39
N GLU A 192 -0.42 2.89 -18.13
CA GLU A 192 -0.97 1.54 -18.07
C GLU A 192 -0.29 0.75 -16.94
N VAL A 193 -1.05 -0.02 -16.16
CA VAL A 193 -0.47 -0.94 -15.17
C VAL A 193 -0.16 -2.26 -15.85
N VAL A 194 1.12 -2.59 -15.92
CA VAL A 194 1.62 -3.86 -16.45
C VAL A 194 2.09 -4.74 -15.30
N LYS A 195 1.56 -5.95 -15.27
CA LYS A 195 1.96 -6.99 -14.32
C LYS A 195 3.12 -7.78 -14.92
N LEU A 196 4.09 -8.17 -14.10
CA LEU A 196 5.10 -9.11 -14.57
C LEU A 196 4.46 -10.51 -14.68
N PRO A 197 4.50 -11.17 -15.85
CA PRO A 197 3.82 -12.43 -16.06
C PRO A 197 4.63 -13.56 -15.43
N LYS A 198 4.05 -14.21 -14.41
CA LYS A 198 4.43 -15.57 -14.00
C LYS A 198 3.23 -16.47 -13.67
N ASP A 199 2.09 -15.89 -13.26
CA ASP A 199 0.85 -16.62 -13.00
C ASP A 199 -0.32 -16.04 -13.82
N ASN A 200 -1.13 -16.91 -14.41
CA ASN A 200 -2.30 -16.59 -15.27
C ASN A 200 -3.51 -16.00 -14.52
N GLU A 201 -3.39 -15.66 -13.24
CA GLU A 201 -4.49 -15.02 -12.49
C GLU A 201 -4.37 -13.49 -12.57
N GLU A 202 -5.26 -12.88 -13.35
CA GLU A 202 -5.31 -11.44 -13.51
C GLU A 202 -5.92 -10.78 -12.26
N ILE A 203 -5.14 -9.93 -11.58
CA ILE A 203 -5.70 -8.97 -10.61
C ILE A 203 -6.12 -7.67 -11.30
N GLU A 204 -7.37 -7.26 -11.21
CA GLU A 204 -7.76 -5.97 -11.77
C GLU A 204 -7.27 -4.82 -10.88
N PHE A 205 -6.52 -3.88 -11.47
CA PHE A 205 -6.23 -2.59 -10.86
C PHE A 205 -7.25 -1.59 -11.38
N GLU A 206 -8.21 -1.24 -10.53
CA GLU A 206 -9.36 -0.42 -10.92
C GLU A 206 -8.93 0.96 -11.40
N LYS A 207 -7.89 1.53 -10.79
CA LYS A 207 -7.47 2.89 -11.13
C LYS A 207 -6.00 3.16 -10.86
N VAL A 208 -5.37 3.84 -11.82
CA VAL A 208 -4.16 4.63 -11.58
C VAL A 208 -4.55 6.07 -11.30
N ILE A 209 -4.12 6.58 -10.15
CA ILE A 209 -4.33 7.95 -9.74
C ILE A 209 -3.00 8.68 -9.83
N THR A 210 -2.87 9.55 -10.83
CA THR A 210 -1.71 10.45 -10.90
C THR A 210 -1.79 11.50 -9.82
N ILE A 211 -0.72 11.61 -9.02
CA ILE A 211 -0.49 12.63 -8.01
C ILE A 211 0.67 13.51 -8.47
N ILE A 212 0.39 14.80 -8.62
CA ILE A 212 1.42 15.79 -8.97
C ILE A 212 2.07 16.30 -7.69
N TYR A 213 3.40 16.25 -7.62
CA TYR A 213 4.17 16.70 -6.47
C TYR A 213 5.24 17.72 -6.88
N GLY A 214 5.64 18.62 -5.97
CA GLY A 214 6.78 19.53 -6.15
C GLY A 214 6.53 20.89 -6.84
N ARG A 215 5.29 21.23 -7.22
CA ARG A 215 4.93 22.55 -7.81
C ARG A 215 4.16 23.50 -6.88
N ASP A 216 3.79 23.03 -5.71
CA ASP A 216 2.87 23.72 -4.83
C ASP A 216 3.68 24.73 -3.99
N GLU A 217 3.82 25.98 -4.45
CA GLU A 217 4.69 27.01 -3.85
C GLU A 217 4.41 27.26 -2.35
N LYS A 218 3.16 27.05 -1.91
CA LYS A 218 2.78 27.13 -0.48
C LYS A 218 3.44 26.06 0.40
N TYR A 219 3.88 24.93 -0.16
CA TYR A 219 4.34 23.76 0.58
C TYR A 219 5.86 23.71 0.79
N ASN A 220 6.61 24.65 0.20
CA ASN A 220 8.03 24.87 0.56
C ASN A 220 8.20 25.29 2.03
N SER A 221 7.14 25.74 2.70
CA SER A 221 7.13 26.12 4.12
C SER A 221 6.95 24.94 5.08
N LEU A 222 6.40 23.80 4.63
CA LEU A 222 6.11 22.60 5.43
C LEU A 222 7.16 21.48 5.29
N GLY A 223 8.33 21.78 4.73
CA GLY A 223 9.48 20.87 4.73
C GLY A 223 9.58 19.90 3.55
N PHE A 224 8.73 19.99 2.53
CA PHE A 224 8.98 19.28 1.28
C PHE A 224 10.08 19.99 0.49
N VAL A 225 11.28 19.45 0.54
CA VAL A 225 12.38 19.98 -0.26
C VAL A 225 12.18 19.53 -1.69
N ASN A 226 12.23 20.50 -2.60
CA ASN A 226 12.28 20.26 -4.02
C ASN A 226 13.49 19.35 -4.36
N MET A 227 13.23 18.06 -4.59
CA MET A 227 14.25 17.02 -4.83
C MET A 227 15.01 17.20 -6.16
N SER A 228 14.57 18.13 -7.02
CA SER A 228 15.25 18.44 -8.29
C SER A 228 16.58 19.18 -8.13
N ASN A 229 16.91 19.68 -6.93
CA ASN A 229 18.09 20.51 -6.72
C ASN A 229 18.89 20.08 -5.48
N LYS A 230 19.62 18.97 -5.64
CA LYS A 230 20.39 18.29 -4.57
C LYS A 230 21.37 19.21 -3.83
N SER A 231 21.94 20.20 -4.51
CA SER A 231 22.83 21.21 -3.92
C SER A 231 22.10 22.17 -2.97
N LYS A 232 20.88 22.62 -3.33
CA LYS A 232 20.04 23.46 -2.47
C LYS A 232 19.50 22.70 -1.26
N LEU A 233 19.23 21.40 -1.40
CA LEU A 233 18.82 20.52 -0.30
C LEU A 233 19.91 20.41 0.78
N ILE A 234 21.17 20.16 0.38
CA ILE A 234 22.30 20.10 1.32
C ILE A 234 22.47 21.46 2.01
N CYS A 235 22.34 22.56 1.27
CA CYS A 235 22.43 23.90 1.83
C CYS A 235 21.33 24.17 2.88
N ARG A 236 20.08 23.76 2.59
CA ARG A 236 18.94 24.01 3.50
C ARG A 236 18.99 23.12 4.75
N ILE A 237 19.40 21.86 4.62
CA ILE A 237 19.63 20.97 5.77
C ILE A 237 20.69 21.57 6.70
N ASN A 238 21.82 22.02 6.13
CA ASN A 238 22.88 22.65 6.91
C ASN A 238 22.43 23.96 7.57
N GLN A 239 21.54 24.71 6.93
CA GLN A 239 20.97 25.92 7.50
C GLN A 239 20.04 25.62 8.68
N ILE A 240 19.15 24.63 8.55
CA ILE A 240 18.24 24.21 9.64
C ILE A 240 19.04 23.67 10.83
N ILE A 241 20.09 22.89 10.59
CA ILE A 241 21.00 22.40 11.65
C ILE A 241 21.65 23.59 12.37
N LYS A 242 22.11 24.61 11.63
CA LYS A 242 22.68 25.82 12.24
C LYS A 242 21.66 26.59 13.07
N GLU A 243 20.45 26.79 12.55
CA GLU A 243 19.37 27.50 13.25
C GLU A 243 18.95 26.78 14.55
N GLN A 244 18.89 25.44 14.54
CA GLN A 244 18.60 24.65 15.75
C GLN A 244 19.75 24.61 16.77
N CYS A 245 21.00 24.74 16.32
CA CYS A 245 22.16 24.81 17.20
C CYS A 245 22.36 26.20 17.83
N ILE A 246 21.90 27.27 17.17
CA ILE A 246 21.99 28.64 17.69
C ILE A 246 20.94 28.88 18.79
N ASN A 247 19.75 28.28 18.69
CA ASN A 247 18.67 28.42 19.69
C ASN A 247 18.82 27.52 20.94
N LYS A 248 20.00 26.90 21.14
CA LYS A 248 20.33 26.03 22.29
C LYS A 248 21.47 26.57 23.17
N LYS A 249 21.83 27.85 23.03
CA LYS A 249 22.72 28.58 23.94
C LYS A 249 21.98 29.79 24.50
#